data_AF-A0A7I8CTS0-F1
#
_entry.id   AF-A0A7I8CTS0-F1
#
_cell.length_a   1.000
_cell.length_b   1.000
_cell.length_c   1.000
_cell.angle_alpha   90.00
_cell.angle_beta   90.00
_cell.angle_gamma   90.00
#
_symmetry.space_group_name_H-M   'P 1'
#
loop_
_entity.id
_entity.type
_entity.pdbx_description
1 polymer ?
#
loop_
_entity_poly.entity_id
_entity_poly.type
_entity_poly.pdbx_seq_one_letter_code
_entity_poly.pdbx_strand_id
1 'polypeptide(L)'
;MKIDWSTLALQTVNVLVLLWLLQRYLFRPVARIIAERQAAARALIDDAQAAKLAARAELDAMTAEHAQLAARRAEALAQIEHEASHERAALLAAAHDDADRLRAEAAAEIQRDRAALADEASARAVRLAVDIARKLLERMPDSIRVAPFIDGLVDGVNRLSSTARQELMADASLQLTAPRALTADEQRACEAALSAALGHAVAWHAQIDGALVAGLELGGRHGIVRNSWRDQLDQVRNGLLDDDGHA
;
A
#
# COMPACT_ATOMS: atom_id res chain seq x y z
N MET A 1 50.51 -95.38 -99.82
CA MET A 1 50.23 -94.84 -98.48
C MET A 1 48.72 -94.73 -98.34
N LYS A 2 48.07 -95.74 -97.76
CA LYS A 2 46.63 -95.71 -97.53
C LYS A 2 46.40 -94.95 -96.23
N ILE A 3 45.76 -93.79 -96.33
CA ILE A 3 45.23 -93.12 -95.14
C ILE A 3 44.11 -94.04 -94.68
N ASP A 4 44.31 -94.73 -93.56
CA ASP A 4 43.30 -95.54 -92.92
C ASP A 4 42.22 -94.60 -92.36
N TRP A 5 41.29 -94.21 -93.23
CA TRP A 5 40.12 -93.38 -92.90
C TRP A 5 39.29 -93.96 -91.76
N SER A 6 39.35 -95.28 -91.57
CA SER A 6 38.73 -96.00 -90.46
C SER A 6 39.39 -95.71 -89.11
N THR A 7 40.73 -95.69 -89.01
CA THR A 7 41.42 -95.31 -87.76
C THR A 7 41.31 -93.82 -87.48
N LEU A 8 41.28 -92.97 -88.53
CA LEU A 8 41.04 -91.53 -88.38
C LEU A 8 39.63 -91.24 -87.83
N ALA A 9 38.60 -91.92 -88.35
CA ALA A 9 37.23 -91.82 -87.86
C ALA A 9 37.11 -92.33 -86.42
N LEU A 10 37.74 -93.47 -86.09
CA LEU A 10 37.74 -94.02 -84.73
C LEU A 10 38.45 -93.10 -83.72
N GLN A 11 39.58 -92.49 -84.11
CA GLN A 11 40.27 -91.49 -83.29
C GLN A 11 39.42 -90.23 -83.10
N THR A 12 38.72 -89.78 -84.15
CA THR A 12 37.84 -88.60 -84.07
C THR A 12 36.66 -88.86 -83.13
N VAL A 13 36.05 -90.06 -83.20
CA VAL A 13 35.02 -90.49 -82.25
C VAL A 13 35.57 -90.57 -80.84
N ASN A 14 36.77 -91.12 -80.63
CA ASN A 14 37.40 -91.19 -79.32
C ASN A 14 37.67 -89.80 -78.71
N VAL A 15 38.16 -88.86 -79.53
CA VAL A 15 38.38 -87.47 -79.11
C VAL A 15 37.05 -86.76 -78.84
N LEU A 16 36.01 -86.99 -79.63
CA LEU A 16 34.66 -86.44 -79.39
C LEU A 16 34.04 -86.96 -78.10
N VAL A 17 34.15 -88.26 -77.83
CA VAL A 17 33.69 -88.89 -76.59
C VAL A 17 34.46 -88.31 -75.40
N LEU A 18 35.79 -88.14 -75.53
CA LEU A 18 36.62 -87.53 -74.50
C LEU A 18 36.25 -86.05 -74.25
N LEU A 19 36.05 -85.27 -75.31
CA LEU A 19 35.59 -83.87 -75.23
C LEU A 19 34.22 -83.77 -74.57
N TRP A 20 33.30 -84.67 -74.93
CA TRP A 20 31.98 -84.74 -74.32
C TRP A 20 32.06 -85.09 -72.82
N LEU A 21 32.92 -86.05 -72.45
CA LEU A 21 33.18 -86.43 -71.06
C LEU A 21 33.78 -85.25 -70.29
N LEU A 22 34.80 -84.57 -70.85
CA LEU A 22 35.45 -83.41 -70.23
C LEU A 22 34.49 -82.22 -70.08
N GLN A 23 33.67 -81.96 -71.09
CA GLN A 23 32.68 -80.89 -71.06
C GLN A 23 31.61 -81.16 -69.99
N ARG A 24 31.16 -82.41 -69.87
CA ARG A 24 30.11 -82.83 -68.92
C ARG A 24 30.61 -82.95 -67.48
N TYR A 25 31.78 -83.57 -67.27
CA TYR A 25 32.32 -83.91 -65.94
C TYR A 25 33.33 -82.91 -65.37
N LEU A 26 34.01 -82.10 -66.20
CA LEU A 26 35.04 -81.16 -65.71
C LEU A 26 34.60 -79.71 -65.89
N PHE A 27 34.27 -79.29 -67.11
CA PHE A 27 33.96 -77.87 -67.38
C PHE A 27 32.68 -77.39 -66.72
N ARG A 28 31.59 -78.16 -66.79
CA ARG A 28 30.32 -77.79 -66.15
C ARG A 28 30.42 -77.63 -64.62
N PRO A 29 30.97 -78.58 -63.85
CA PRO A 29 31.11 -78.39 -62.41
C PRO A 29 32.13 -77.31 -62.03
N VAL A 30 33.24 -77.16 -62.76
CA VAL A 30 34.22 -76.08 -62.50
C VAL A 30 33.62 -74.70 -62.78
N ALA A 31 32.93 -74.52 -63.91
CA ALA A 31 32.24 -73.26 -64.24
C ALA A 31 31.15 -72.93 -63.20
N ARG A 32 30.44 -73.93 -62.69
CA ARG A 32 29.44 -73.75 -61.62
C ARG A 32 30.09 -73.30 -60.31
N ILE A 33 31.20 -73.89 -59.90
CA ILE A 33 31.94 -73.48 -58.69
C ILE A 33 32.46 -72.04 -58.81
N ILE A 34 32.97 -71.67 -59.99
CA ILE A 34 33.43 -70.29 -60.26
C ILE A 34 32.25 -69.32 -60.20
N ALA A 35 31.12 -69.66 -60.83
CA ALA A 35 29.91 -68.83 -60.81
C ALA A 35 29.33 -68.69 -59.40
N GLU A 36 29.28 -69.77 -58.60
CA GLU A 36 28.85 -69.74 -57.19
C GLU A 36 29.78 -68.86 -56.35
N ARG A 37 31.11 -68.96 -56.53
CA ARG A 37 32.06 -68.07 -55.87
C ARG A 37 31.91 -66.61 -56.28
N GLN A 38 31.70 -66.35 -57.57
CA GLN A 38 31.52 -64.99 -58.09
C GLN A 38 30.21 -64.38 -57.60
N ALA A 39 29.14 -65.17 -57.50
CA ALA A 39 27.86 -64.77 -56.93
C ALA A 39 27.99 -64.49 -55.42
N ALA A 40 28.67 -65.35 -54.66
CA ALA A 40 28.92 -65.13 -53.24
C ALA A 40 29.79 -63.88 -52.98
N ALA A 41 30.82 -63.65 -53.80
CA ALA A 41 31.64 -62.44 -53.71
C ALA A 41 30.85 -61.17 -54.05
N ARG A 42 29.98 -61.21 -55.06
CA ARG A 42 29.08 -60.09 -55.40
C ARG A 42 28.07 -59.83 -54.28
N ALA A 43 27.43 -60.87 -53.76
CA ALA A 43 26.51 -60.75 -52.63
C ALA A 43 27.19 -60.12 -51.40
N LEU A 44 28.43 -60.50 -51.08
CA LEU A 44 29.21 -59.89 -50.00
C LEU A 44 29.52 -58.41 -50.25
N ILE A 45 29.85 -58.03 -51.49
CA ILE A 45 30.10 -56.63 -51.86
C ILE A 45 28.80 -55.81 -51.77
N ASP A 46 27.70 -56.34 -52.30
CA ASP A 46 26.40 -55.67 -52.30
C ASP A 46 25.87 -55.49 -50.86
N ASP A 47 26.01 -56.51 -50.01
CA ASP A 47 25.64 -56.45 -48.60
C ASP A 47 26.51 -55.45 -47.82
N ALA A 48 27.83 -55.45 -48.07
CA ALA A 48 28.73 -54.46 -47.48
C ALA A 48 28.40 -53.03 -47.93
N GLN A 49 28.00 -52.83 -49.19
CA GLN A 49 27.56 -51.54 -49.71
C GLN A 49 26.22 -51.12 -49.08
N ALA A 50 25.26 -52.03 -48.98
CA ALA A 50 23.97 -51.79 -48.34
C ALA A 50 24.13 -51.42 -46.86
N ALA A 51 24.96 -52.17 -46.13
CA ALA A 51 25.28 -51.88 -44.72
C ALA A 51 25.97 -50.51 -44.56
N LYS A 52 26.89 -50.15 -45.47
CA LYS A 52 27.54 -48.83 -45.45
C LYS A 52 26.56 -47.69 -45.74
N LEU A 53 25.65 -47.88 -46.69
CA LEU A 53 24.58 -46.91 -47.00
C LEU A 53 23.63 -46.74 -45.81
N ALA A 54 23.18 -47.84 -45.20
CA ALA A 54 22.33 -47.82 -44.02
C ALA A 54 23.01 -47.12 -42.83
N ALA A 55 24.28 -47.46 -42.55
CA ALA A 55 25.04 -46.83 -41.47
C ALA A 55 25.24 -45.32 -41.71
N ARG A 56 25.41 -44.89 -42.97
CA ARG A 56 25.54 -43.48 -43.32
C ARG A 56 24.21 -42.73 -43.20
N ALA A 57 23.11 -43.33 -43.64
CA ALA A 57 21.78 -42.77 -43.46
C ALA A 57 21.43 -42.61 -41.97
N GLU A 58 21.78 -43.59 -41.13
CA GLU A 58 21.57 -43.52 -39.68
C GLU A 58 22.42 -42.41 -39.03
N LEU A 59 23.69 -42.26 -39.44
CA LEU A 59 24.55 -41.16 -38.99
C LEU A 59 23.99 -39.79 -39.39
N ASP A 60 23.51 -39.66 -40.63
CA ASP A 60 22.91 -38.42 -41.13
C ASP A 60 21.59 -38.10 -40.38
N ALA A 61 20.77 -39.12 -40.06
CA ALA A 61 19.56 -38.96 -39.25
C ALA A 61 19.89 -38.54 -37.80
N MET A 62 20.83 -39.21 -37.15
CA MET A 62 21.27 -38.90 -35.79
C MET A 62 21.86 -37.49 -35.70
N THR A 63 22.67 -37.08 -36.68
CA THR A 63 23.22 -35.72 -36.72
C THR A 63 22.14 -34.66 -36.91
N ALA A 64 21.13 -34.93 -37.76
CA ALA A 64 19.99 -34.04 -37.93
C ALA A 64 19.14 -33.94 -36.65
N GLU A 65 18.88 -35.06 -35.96
CA GLU A 65 18.16 -35.06 -34.68
C GLU A 65 18.93 -34.32 -33.59
N HIS A 66 20.24 -34.52 -33.49
CA HIS A 66 21.09 -33.78 -32.55
C HIS A 66 21.06 -32.27 -32.83
N ALA A 67 21.11 -31.86 -34.09
CA ALA A 67 21.01 -30.46 -34.47
C ALA A 67 19.63 -29.86 -34.11
N GLN A 68 18.54 -30.58 -34.36
CA GLN A 68 17.20 -30.14 -33.97
C GLN A 68 17.05 -30.05 -32.45
N LEU A 69 17.59 -31.02 -31.71
CA LEU A 69 17.55 -31.00 -30.24
C LEU A 69 18.36 -29.83 -29.68
N ALA A 70 19.53 -29.54 -30.25
CA ALA A 70 20.33 -28.38 -29.88
C ALA A 70 19.59 -27.06 -30.14
N ALA A 71 18.93 -26.93 -31.31
CA ALA A 71 18.13 -25.76 -31.65
C ALA A 71 16.95 -25.57 -30.68
N ARG A 72 16.18 -26.63 -30.41
CA ARG A 72 15.06 -26.57 -29.45
C ARG A 72 15.51 -26.22 -28.04
N ARG A 73 16.67 -26.75 -27.60
CA ARG A 73 17.25 -26.38 -26.29
C ARG A 73 17.65 -24.92 -26.24
N ALA A 74 18.27 -24.40 -27.29
CA ALA A 74 18.66 -22.98 -27.36
C ALA A 74 17.43 -22.07 -27.33
N GLU A 75 16.38 -22.41 -28.08
CA GLU A 75 15.11 -21.68 -28.09
C GLU A 75 14.42 -21.71 -26.72
N ALA A 76 14.34 -22.89 -26.07
CA ALA A 76 13.79 -23.02 -24.73
C ALA A 76 14.58 -22.22 -23.68
N LEU A 77 15.91 -22.22 -23.76
CA LEU A 77 16.74 -21.41 -22.86
C LEU A 77 16.54 -19.91 -23.08
N ALA A 78 16.45 -19.47 -24.34
CA ALA A 78 16.18 -18.06 -24.66
C ALA A 78 14.78 -17.62 -24.16
N GLN A 79 13.77 -18.49 -24.29
CA GLN A 79 12.43 -18.26 -23.76
C GLN A 79 12.45 -18.11 -22.23
N ILE A 80 13.13 -19.03 -21.53
CA ILE A 80 13.26 -18.99 -20.06
C ILE A 80 14.00 -17.71 -19.63
N GLU A 81 15.07 -17.33 -20.31
CA GLU A 81 15.82 -16.11 -19.98
C GLU A 81 14.97 -14.85 -20.21
N HIS A 82 14.19 -14.83 -21.29
CA HIS A 82 13.25 -13.73 -21.55
C HIS A 82 12.17 -13.64 -20.47
N GLU A 83 11.51 -14.75 -20.14
CA GLU A 83 10.48 -14.81 -19.09
C GLU A 83 11.05 -14.41 -17.72
N ALA A 84 12.23 -14.93 -17.35
CA ALA A 84 12.90 -14.58 -16.11
C ALA A 84 13.28 -13.09 -16.07
N SER A 85 13.72 -12.51 -17.19
CA SER A 85 14.03 -11.08 -17.27
C SER A 85 12.78 -10.21 -17.10
N HIS A 86 11.66 -10.63 -17.69
CA HIS A 86 10.38 -9.93 -17.60
C HIS A 86 9.80 -10.02 -16.19
N GLU A 87 9.80 -11.21 -15.59
CA GLU A 87 9.34 -11.40 -14.21
C GLU A 87 10.21 -10.62 -13.22
N ARG A 88 11.54 -10.63 -13.41
CA ARG A 88 12.45 -9.81 -12.60
C ARG A 88 12.14 -8.32 -12.72
N ALA A 89 11.90 -7.82 -13.94
CA ALA A 89 11.54 -6.42 -14.15
C ALA A 89 10.21 -6.08 -13.49
N ALA A 90 9.20 -6.95 -13.60
CA ALA A 90 7.90 -6.78 -12.96
C ALA A 90 7.99 -6.77 -11.43
N LEU A 91 8.77 -7.69 -10.84
CA LEU A 91 9.01 -7.73 -9.39
C LEU A 91 9.73 -6.48 -8.88
N LEU A 92 10.73 -5.99 -9.63
CA LEU A 92 11.43 -4.75 -9.28
C LEU A 92 10.53 -3.53 -9.39
N ALA A 93 9.68 -3.45 -10.42
CA ALA A 93 8.70 -2.38 -10.56
C ALA A 93 7.70 -2.40 -9.41
N ALA A 94 7.12 -3.57 -9.10
CA ALA A 94 6.19 -3.72 -7.98
C ALA A 94 6.84 -3.34 -6.63
N ALA A 95 8.08 -3.76 -6.39
CA ALA A 95 8.81 -3.38 -5.18
C ALA A 95 9.09 -1.87 -5.10
N HIS A 96 9.30 -1.20 -6.23
CA HIS A 96 9.47 0.25 -6.28
C HIS A 96 8.16 0.98 -5.97
N ASP A 97 7.07 0.55 -6.60
CA ASP A 97 5.73 1.11 -6.37
C ASP A 97 5.30 0.94 -4.91
N ASP A 98 5.54 -0.22 -4.31
CA ASP A 98 5.27 -0.47 -2.89
C ASP A 98 6.14 0.40 -1.97
N ALA A 99 7.42 0.58 -2.30
CA ALA A 99 8.31 1.45 -1.53
C ALA A 99 7.88 2.92 -1.59
N ASP A 100 7.46 3.39 -2.76
CA ASP A 100 7.00 4.77 -2.95
C ASP A 100 5.64 5.01 -2.30
N ARG A 101 4.73 4.03 -2.36
CA ARG A 101 3.48 4.05 -1.60
C ARG A 101 3.74 4.13 -0.10
N LEU A 102 4.62 3.29 0.43
CA LEU A 102 4.97 3.31 1.86
C LEU A 102 5.61 4.64 2.28
N ARG A 103 6.46 5.23 1.43
CA ARG A 103 7.04 6.56 1.67
C ARG A 103 5.98 7.65 1.68
N ALA A 104 5.02 7.61 0.75
CA ALA A 104 3.93 8.58 0.70
C ALA A 104 3.02 8.46 1.93
N GLU A 105 2.67 7.24 2.34
CA GLU A 105 1.89 6.96 3.55
C GLU A 105 2.62 7.48 4.80
N ALA A 106 3.91 7.15 4.96
CA ALA A 106 4.72 7.62 6.07
C ALA A 106 4.88 9.15 6.09
N ALA A 107 5.04 9.79 4.93
CA ALA A 107 5.10 11.24 4.85
C ALA A 107 3.77 11.89 5.26
N ALA A 108 2.64 11.33 4.84
CA ALA A 108 1.32 11.82 5.23
C ALA A 108 1.04 11.61 6.72
N GLU A 109 1.49 10.50 7.31
CA GLU A 109 1.43 10.26 8.75
C GLU A 109 2.28 11.26 9.54
N ILE A 110 3.54 11.48 9.14
CA ILE A 110 4.42 12.48 9.76
C ILE A 110 3.79 13.88 9.73
N GLN A 111 3.14 14.28 8.63
CA GLN A 111 2.48 15.59 8.56
C GLN A 111 1.28 15.68 9.51
N ARG A 112 0.46 14.62 9.60
CA ARG A 112 -0.66 14.57 10.55
C ARG A 112 -0.17 14.63 12.00
N ASP A 113 0.89 13.89 12.32
CA ASP A 113 1.48 13.90 13.66
C ASP A 113 2.07 15.26 14.00
N ARG A 114 2.72 15.93 13.05
CA ARG A 114 3.24 17.30 13.24
C ARG A 114 2.13 18.30 13.50
N ALA A 115 1.04 18.24 12.74
CA ALA A 115 -0.13 19.09 12.97
C ALA A 115 -0.73 18.84 14.37
N ALA A 116 -0.97 17.57 14.71
CA ALA A 116 -1.50 17.20 16.03
C ALA A 116 -0.60 17.65 17.19
N LEU A 117 0.73 17.52 17.04
CA LEU A 117 1.69 17.99 18.03
C LEU A 117 1.72 19.51 18.15
N ALA A 118 1.55 20.24 17.03
CA ALA A 118 1.46 21.69 17.02
C ALA A 118 0.18 22.16 17.73
N ASP A 119 -0.96 21.56 17.42
CA ASP A 119 -2.25 21.85 18.06
C ASP A 119 -2.18 21.59 19.56
N GLU A 120 -1.61 20.46 19.96
CA GLU A 120 -1.44 20.12 21.38
C GLU A 120 -0.49 21.10 22.09
N ALA A 121 0.58 21.55 21.40
CA ALA A 121 1.49 22.55 21.92
C ALA A 121 0.81 23.92 22.07
N SER A 122 0.01 24.36 21.09
CA SER A 122 -0.75 25.60 21.20
C SER A 122 -1.78 25.51 22.33
N ALA A 123 -2.52 24.41 22.41
CA ALA A 123 -3.48 24.20 23.47
C ALA A 123 -2.84 24.22 24.87
N ARG A 124 -1.63 23.66 25.01
CA ARG A 124 -0.83 23.79 26.24
C ARG A 124 -0.41 25.24 26.51
N ALA A 125 0.03 25.97 25.50
CA ALA A 125 0.44 27.37 25.62
C ALA A 125 -0.73 28.27 26.04
N VAL A 126 -1.90 28.11 25.40
CA VAL A 126 -3.14 28.82 25.76
C VAL A 126 -3.54 28.53 27.20
N ARG A 127 -3.53 27.25 27.63
CA ARG A 127 -3.80 26.89 29.03
C ARG A 127 -2.83 27.57 29.99
N LEU A 128 -1.54 27.55 29.69
CA LEU A 128 -0.53 28.19 30.52
C LEU A 128 -0.73 29.72 30.58
N ALA A 129 -1.04 30.37 29.45
CA ALA A 129 -1.31 31.80 29.39
C ALA A 129 -2.53 32.19 30.25
N VAL A 130 -3.61 31.41 30.16
CA VAL A 130 -4.82 31.60 30.98
C VAL A 130 -4.51 31.39 32.46
N ASP A 131 -3.72 30.39 32.81
CA ASP A 131 -3.31 30.13 34.20
C ASP A 131 -2.45 31.27 34.76
N ILE A 132 -1.52 31.81 33.96
CA ILE A 132 -0.72 32.98 34.34
C ILE A 132 -1.61 34.21 34.53
N ALA A 133 -2.51 34.48 33.58
CA ALA A 133 -3.45 35.59 33.67
C ALA A 133 -4.33 35.47 34.92
N ARG A 134 -4.87 34.28 35.20
CA ARG A 134 -5.63 33.98 36.41
C ARG A 134 -4.82 34.30 37.67
N LYS A 135 -3.59 33.80 37.78
CA LYS A 135 -2.72 34.06 38.95
C LYS A 135 -2.37 35.55 39.12
N LEU A 136 -2.22 36.30 38.02
CA LEU A 136 -1.99 37.74 38.09
C LEU A 136 -3.25 38.50 38.55
N LEU A 137 -4.41 38.12 38.02
CA LEU A 137 -5.70 38.70 38.42
C LEU A 137 -6.07 38.35 39.87
N GLU A 138 -5.68 37.17 40.36
CA GLU A 138 -5.79 36.78 41.76
C GLU A 138 -4.95 37.65 42.71
N ARG A 139 -3.96 38.40 42.22
CA ARG A 139 -3.15 39.33 43.02
C ARG A 139 -3.70 40.75 43.04
N MET A 140 -4.82 41.02 42.35
CA MET A 140 -5.43 42.34 42.34
C MET A 140 -6.03 42.73 43.70
N PRO A 141 -6.08 44.03 44.04
CA PRO A 141 -6.75 44.50 45.24
C PRO A 141 -8.25 44.16 45.25
N ASP A 142 -8.78 43.82 46.42
CA ASP A 142 -10.20 43.43 46.58
C ASP A 142 -11.20 44.55 46.26
N SER A 143 -10.75 45.81 46.27
CA SER A 143 -11.56 46.98 45.94
C SER A 143 -11.98 47.03 44.48
N ILE A 144 -11.20 46.45 43.56
CA ILE A 144 -11.48 46.47 42.12
C ILE A 144 -12.12 45.17 41.61
N ARG A 145 -12.37 44.20 42.50
CA ARG A 145 -12.89 42.88 42.12
C ARG A 145 -14.39 42.84 41.86
N VAL A 146 -15.15 43.84 42.33
CA VAL A 146 -16.61 43.82 42.31
C VAL A 146 -17.17 45.09 41.70
N ALA A 147 -16.84 46.26 42.26
CA ALA A 147 -17.44 47.53 41.86
C ALA A 147 -17.40 47.83 40.34
N PRO A 148 -16.28 47.59 39.60
CA PRO A 148 -16.23 47.84 38.16
C PRO A 148 -17.11 46.92 37.30
N PHE A 149 -17.60 45.81 37.86
CA PHE A 149 -18.37 44.80 37.14
C PHE A 149 -19.88 44.95 37.30
N ILE A 150 -20.34 45.88 38.15
CA ILE A 150 -21.77 46.12 38.38
C ILE A 150 -22.43 46.66 37.11
N ASP A 151 -21.83 47.67 36.47
CA ASP A 151 -22.37 48.27 35.25
C ASP A 151 -22.38 47.26 34.08
N GLY A 152 -21.29 46.49 33.92
CA GLY A 152 -21.23 45.46 32.89
C GLY A 152 -22.21 44.30 33.12
N LEU A 153 -22.57 44.01 34.37
CA LEU A 153 -23.61 43.01 34.67
C LEU A 153 -24.98 43.53 34.22
N VAL A 154 -25.29 44.80 34.49
CA VAL A 154 -26.52 45.45 34.01
C VAL A 154 -26.58 45.46 32.49
N ASP A 155 -25.48 45.78 31.82
CA ASP A 155 -25.40 45.72 30.37
C ASP A 155 -25.65 44.30 29.84
N GLY A 156 -25.11 43.28 30.52
CA GLY A 156 -25.37 41.88 30.22
C GLY A 156 -26.85 41.52 30.32
N VAL A 157 -27.52 41.95 31.40
CA VAL A 157 -28.97 41.76 31.59
C VAL A 157 -29.77 42.50 30.51
N ASN A 158 -29.34 43.71 30.14
CA ASN A 158 -30.00 44.51 29.12
C ASN A 158 -29.87 43.93 27.70
N ARG A 159 -28.80 43.18 27.43
CA ARG A 159 -28.59 42.47 26.16
C ARG A 159 -29.40 41.18 26.03
N LEU A 160 -29.99 40.69 27.11
CA LEU A 160 -30.88 39.52 27.05
C LEU A 160 -32.10 39.79 26.16
N SER A 161 -32.57 38.75 25.49
CA SER A 161 -33.83 38.78 24.76
C SER A 161 -35.01 39.05 25.70
N SER A 162 -36.13 39.55 25.16
CA SER A 162 -37.34 39.81 25.94
C SER A 162 -37.85 38.56 26.67
N THR A 163 -37.74 37.39 26.03
CA THR A 163 -38.13 36.10 26.62
C THR A 163 -37.21 35.70 27.77
N ALA A 164 -35.89 35.75 27.57
CA ALA A 164 -34.92 35.41 28.61
C ALA A 164 -35.00 36.36 29.81
N ARG A 165 -35.29 37.64 29.57
CA ARG A 165 -35.52 38.62 30.64
C ARG A 165 -36.78 38.30 31.44
N GLN A 166 -37.89 37.96 30.77
CA GLN A 166 -39.12 37.55 31.45
C GLN A 166 -38.95 36.27 32.27
N GLU A 167 -38.19 35.30 31.75
CA GLU A 167 -37.88 34.06 32.46
C GLU A 167 -37.02 34.30 33.71
N LEU A 168 -36.05 35.22 33.62
CA LEU A 168 -35.25 35.64 34.77
C LEU A 168 -36.09 36.40 35.81
N MET A 169 -37.07 37.21 35.37
CA MET A 169 -37.99 37.93 36.26
C MET A 169 -39.04 37.01 36.92
N ALA A 170 -39.35 35.87 36.30
CA ALA A 170 -40.29 34.89 36.84
C ALA A 170 -39.71 34.10 38.04
N ASP A 171 -38.39 34.19 38.26
CA ASP A 171 -37.73 33.53 39.38
C ASP A 171 -37.99 34.27 40.70
N ALA A 172 -38.48 33.52 41.70
CA ALA A 172 -38.81 34.06 43.02
C ALA A 172 -37.60 34.61 43.80
N SER A 173 -36.39 34.17 43.46
CA SER A 173 -35.14 34.72 43.99
C SER A 173 -34.01 34.46 43.02
N LEU A 174 -33.22 35.49 42.74
CA LEU A 174 -32.00 35.39 41.94
C LEU A 174 -30.79 35.07 42.81
N GLN A 175 -29.78 34.45 42.21
CA GLN A 175 -28.51 34.14 42.84
C GLN A 175 -27.44 35.06 42.28
N LEU A 176 -26.86 35.92 43.12
CA LEU A 176 -25.75 36.79 42.74
C LEU A 176 -24.46 36.17 43.25
N THR A 177 -23.65 35.64 42.35
CA THR A 177 -22.35 35.04 42.66
C THR A 177 -21.25 36.09 42.56
N ALA A 178 -20.45 36.23 43.62
CA ALA A 178 -19.35 37.18 43.74
C ALA A 178 -18.06 36.50 44.25
N PRO A 179 -16.87 37.04 43.96
CA PRO A 179 -15.59 36.48 44.40
C PRO A 179 -15.36 36.58 45.91
N ARG A 180 -16.07 37.49 46.59
CA ARG A 180 -16.00 37.72 48.04
C ARG A 180 -17.34 38.24 48.56
N ALA A 181 -17.46 38.35 49.88
CA ALA A 181 -18.57 39.05 50.50
C ALA A 181 -18.63 40.51 49.99
N LEU A 182 -19.81 40.91 49.52
CA LEU A 182 -20.08 42.27 49.05
C LEU A 182 -20.09 43.24 50.23
N THR A 183 -19.52 44.44 50.05
CA THR A 183 -19.65 45.50 51.06
C THR A 183 -21.07 46.08 51.06
N ALA A 184 -21.47 46.77 52.13
CA ALA A 184 -22.80 47.40 52.19
C ALA A 184 -23.03 48.43 51.06
N ASP A 185 -21.97 49.07 50.57
CA ASP A 185 -22.05 50.00 49.44
C ASP A 185 -22.25 49.26 48.12
N GLU A 186 -21.52 48.16 47.91
CA GLU A 186 -21.67 47.32 46.72
C GLU A 186 -23.02 46.60 46.68
N GLN A 187 -23.52 46.14 47.83
CA GLN A 187 -24.87 45.54 47.92
C GLN A 187 -25.94 46.54 47.49
N ARG A 188 -25.88 47.78 48.00
CA ARG A 188 -26.81 48.85 47.62
C ARG A 188 -26.68 49.22 46.14
N ALA A 189 -25.45 49.29 45.62
CA ALA A 189 -25.20 49.58 44.21
C ALA A 189 -25.76 48.46 43.31
N CYS A 190 -25.51 47.19 43.62
CA CYS A 190 -26.05 46.05 42.90
C CYS A 190 -27.58 46.02 42.94
N GLU A 191 -28.20 46.27 44.10
CA GLU A 191 -29.65 46.28 44.25
C GLU A 191 -30.30 47.39 43.39
N ALA A 192 -29.74 48.60 43.42
CA ALA A 192 -30.20 49.71 42.59
C ALA A 192 -30.02 49.42 41.10
N ALA A 193 -28.86 48.89 40.72
CA ALA A 193 -28.50 48.56 39.34
C ALA A 193 -29.40 47.45 38.74
N LEU A 194 -29.63 46.36 39.49
CA LEU A 194 -30.50 45.26 39.07
C LEU A 194 -31.97 45.69 39.01
N SER A 195 -32.44 46.47 40.00
CA SER A 195 -33.82 46.98 40.00
C SER A 195 -34.08 47.91 38.81
N ALA A 196 -33.11 48.73 38.43
CA ALA A 196 -33.19 49.57 37.25
C ALA A 196 -33.23 48.76 35.94
N ALA A 197 -32.40 47.71 35.83
CA ALA A 197 -32.32 46.86 34.64
C ALA A 197 -33.57 45.99 34.42
N LEU A 198 -34.15 45.48 35.52
CA LEU A 198 -35.30 44.58 35.52
C LEU A 198 -36.65 45.33 35.66
N GLY A 199 -36.63 46.60 36.04
CA GLY A 199 -37.82 47.47 36.13
C GLY A 199 -38.64 47.31 37.41
N HIS A 200 -38.24 46.44 38.35
CA HIS A 200 -38.83 46.28 39.68
C HIS A 200 -37.80 45.78 40.69
N ALA A 201 -38.11 45.87 41.99
CA ALA A 201 -37.27 45.28 43.03
C ALA A 201 -37.29 43.75 42.93
N VAL A 202 -36.11 43.12 43.01
CA VAL A 202 -35.95 41.66 42.92
C VAL A 202 -35.28 41.15 44.17
N ALA A 203 -35.80 40.07 44.74
CA ALA A 203 -35.13 39.37 45.82
C ALA A 203 -33.93 38.60 45.26
N TRP A 204 -32.75 38.80 45.85
CA TRP A 204 -31.55 38.06 45.48
C TRP A 204 -30.75 37.67 46.73
N HIS A 205 -29.97 36.61 46.59
CA HIS A 205 -29.07 36.15 47.64
C HIS A 205 -27.64 36.10 47.11
N ALA A 206 -26.69 36.57 47.92
CA ALA A 206 -25.28 36.54 47.59
C ALA A 206 -24.70 35.13 47.80
N GLN A 207 -24.01 34.61 46.80
CA GLN A 207 -23.16 33.44 46.92
C GLN A 207 -21.69 33.85 46.70
N ILE A 208 -20.80 33.29 47.52
CA ILE A 208 -19.36 33.53 47.39
C ILE A 208 -18.72 32.37 46.63
N ASP A 209 -18.06 32.66 45.52
CA ASP A 209 -17.23 31.73 44.77
C ASP A 209 -15.92 32.41 44.37
N GLY A 210 -14.85 32.09 45.10
CA GLY A 210 -13.53 32.71 44.90
C GLY A 210 -12.91 32.41 43.53
N ALA A 211 -13.37 31.39 42.81
CA ALA A 211 -12.82 31.06 41.50
C ALA A 211 -13.34 31.99 40.38
N LEU A 212 -14.23 32.95 40.66
CA LEU A 212 -14.58 34.04 39.73
C LEU A 212 -13.40 34.99 39.50
N VAL A 213 -12.45 35.06 40.45
CA VAL A 213 -11.31 36.00 40.50
C VAL A 213 -11.74 37.46 40.64
N ALA A 214 -12.53 37.98 39.69
CA ALA A 214 -13.30 39.21 39.82
C ALA A 214 -14.58 39.14 38.99
N GLY A 215 -15.54 39.97 39.37
CA GLY A 215 -16.79 40.18 38.67
C GLY A 215 -18.00 39.56 39.34
N LEU A 216 -19.10 39.55 38.61
CA LEU A 216 -20.42 39.18 39.12
C LEU A 216 -21.13 38.28 38.11
N GLU A 217 -21.81 37.27 38.63
CA GLU A 217 -22.66 36.41 37.82
C GLU A 217 -24.05 36.36 38.44
N LEU A 218 -25.08 36.58 37.64
CA LEU A 218 -26.48 36.56 38.05
C LEU A 218 -27.15 35.31 37.50
N GLY A 219 -27.43 34.34 38.37
CA GLY A 219 -28.11 33.10 38.04
C GLY A 219 -29.60 33.13 38.39
N GLY A 220 -30.44 32.68 37.46
CA GLY A 220 -31.81 32.26 37.68
C GLY A 220 -31.99 30.77 37.37
N ARG A 221 -33.22 30.26 37.44
CA ARG A 221 -33.54 28.87 37.09
C ARG A 221 -33.40 28.59 35.60
N HIS A 222 -33.60 29.61 34.78
CA HIS A 222 -33.69 29.49 33.32
C HIS A 222 -32.49 30.10 32.57
N GLY A 223 -31.54 30.73 33.27
CA GLY A 223 -30.36 31.31 32.63
C GLY A 223 -29.39 31.96 33.62
N ILE A 224 -28.18 32.23 33.14
CA ILE A 224 -27.13 32.93 33.89
C ILE A 224 -26.55 34.06 33.05
N VAL A 225 -26.48 35.26 33.62
CA VAL A 225 -25.76 36.39 33.04
C VAL A 225 -24.40 36.43 33.70
N ARG A 226 -23.34 36.31 32.90
CA ARG A 226 -21.97 36.30 33.39
C ARG A 226 -21.26 37.59 33.02
N ASN A 227 -20.69 38.26 34.02
CA ASN A 227 -19.75 39.34 33.84
C ASN A 227 -18.58 39.15 34.81
N SER A 228 -17.75 38.14 34.55
CA SER A 228 -16.62 37.75 35.40
C SER A 228 -15.35 37.57 34.58
N TRP A 229 -14.18 37.77 35.22
CA TRP A 229 -12.89 37.46 34.58
C TRP A 229 -12.77 35.97 34.23
N ARG A 230 -13.41 35.09 35.02
CA ARG A 230 -13.51 33.66 34.69
C ARG A 230 -14.13 33.47 33.31
N ASP A 231 -15.32 34.03 33.09
CA ASP A 231 -16.04 33.86 31.83
C ASP A 231 -15.27 34.51 30.66
N GLN A 232 -14.68 35.68 30.86
CA GLN A 232 -13.85 36.32 29.83
C GLN A 232 -12.58 35.51 29.48
N LEU A 233 -11.89 34.94 30.47
CA LEU A 233 -10.75 34.06 30.24
C LEU A 233 -11.15 32.76 29.54
N ASP A 234 -12.31 32.21 29.87
CA ASP A 234 -12.85 31.03 29.19
C ASP A 234 -13.24 31.33 27.74
N GLN A 235 -13.82 32.50 27.46
CA GLN A 235 -14.09 32.98 26.10
C GLN A 235 -12.80 33.18 25.30
N VAL A 236 -11.79 33.84 25.87
CA VAL A 236 -10.47 34.02 25.22
C VAL A 236 -9.79 32.68 24.97
N ARG A 237 -9.84 31.74 25.93
CA ARG A 237 -9.31 30.38 25.74
C ARG A 237 -9.96 29.71 24.55
N ASN A 238 -11.28 29.71 24.49
CA ASN A 238 -12.01 29.02 23.43
C ASN A 238 -11.79 29.69 22.08
N GLY A 239 -11.80 31.04 22.04
CA GLY A 239 -11.51 31.78 20.81
C GLY A 239 -10.11 31.53 20.27
N LEU A 240 -9.09 31.47 21.12
CA LEU A 240 -7.72 31.15 20.70
C LEU A 240 -7.55 29.70 20.22
N LEU A 241 -8.29 28.76 20.83
CA LEU A 241 -8.27 27.36 20.39
C LEU A 241 -9.02 27.13 19.06
N ASP A 242 -10.05 27.92 18.79
CA ASP A 242 -10.84 27.82 17.55
C ASP A 242 -10.13 28.50 16.36
N ASP A 243 -9.39 29.60 16.59
CA ASP A 243 -8.66 30.33 15.54
C ASP A 243 -7.42 29.55 15.04
N ASP A 244 -6.76 28.81 15.93
CA ASP A 244 -5.61 27.94 15.59
C ASP A 244 -6.04 26.70 14.76
N GLY A 245 -7.32 26.33 14.76
CA GLY A 245 -7.86 25.25 13.91
C GLY A 245 -8.17 25.67 12.46
N HIS A 246 -8.03 26.95 12.13
CA HIS A 246 -8.40 27.53 10.83
C HIS A 246 -7.25 28.20 10.06
N ALA A 247 -6.01 28.11 10.55
CA ALA A 247 -4.81 28.61 9.88
C ALA A 247 -3.95 27.48 9.29
#